data_AF-A0A1G2CYP2-F1
#
_entry.id   AF-A0A1G2CYP2-F1
#
_cell.length_a   1.000
_cell.length_b   1.000
_cell.length_c   1.000
_cell.angle_alpha   90.00
_cell.angle_beta   90.00
_cell.angle_gamma   90.00
#
_symmetry.space_group_name_H-M   'P 1'
#
loop_
_entity.id
_entity.type
_entity.pdbx_description
1 polymer ?
#
loop_
_entity_poly.entity_id
_entity_poly.type
_entity_poly.pdbx_seq_one_letter_code
_entity_poly.pdbx_strand_id
1 'polypeptide(L)'
;MERSERQCESSRATTTEGRPSVPEDAPKLADWIEEELGDTELADFLRAHPEGVELLSNGEAILPHTVFDVVEDLIDADPAFAQELACTLDRERLFPELSYQKGVGNVTEEEVADAFRERKFIVARDRTALHEGQVEMSEVDRHITHAANIALSQLREIYGLPEFTVPDEAVRIIFGTDDVFVHESGKPLTASFSQGLQNVYFPEDANVKQRLNSIFHEFTHFHSYGSFQVDRMQDGGSATSDYRVGLKVRARQVKGSPTTAYLESLNEAVTEETANRLCRDISEDDPDLGMFAKDGHDFSKYITEEYPEMLTEGNLRPYWISYGKTKENGDVPVFSSYAEERNVMFDMFKKIYERNPNLFDGKSPDEAENELFEMLQKAMFTGNILPFGRLFNDTFGRGKFREFGHLQTIGEQQSFVEGL
;
A
#
# COMPACT_ATOMS: atom_id res chain seq x y z
N MET A 1 -14.31 -2.50 -15.29
CA MET A 1 -14.07 -1.78 -16.56
C MET A 1 -15.38 -1.42 -17.26
N GLU A 2 -16.23 -2.35 -17.72
CA GLU A 2 -17.55 -2.03 -18.35
C GLU A 2 -18.59 -1.32 -17.45
N ARG A 3 -18.32 -1.15 -16.15
CA ARG A 3 -19.24 -0.50 -15.19
C ARG A 3 -19.06 1.02 -15.08
N SER A 4 -17.88 1.56 -15.37
CA SER A 4 -17.60 3.00 -15.24
C SER A 4 -18.26 3.79 -16.38
N GLU A 5 -18.16 3.30 -17.62
CA GLU A 5 -18.67 4.00 -18.81
C GLU A 5 -20.20 4.19 -18.82
N ARG A 6 -20.97 3.27 -18.24
CA ARG A 6 -22.45 3.36 -18.24
C ARG A 6 -23.02 4.36 -17.23
N GLN A 7 -22.22 4.89 -16.29
CA GLN A 7 -22.73 5.67 -15.17
C GLN A 7 -22.62 7.19 -15.38
N CYS A 8 -21.63 7.68 -16.14
CA CYS A 8 -21.58 9.08 -16.58
C CYS A 8 -22.76 9.48 -17.48
N GLU A 9 -23.42 8.51 -18.13
CA GLU A 9 -24.63 8.79 -18.92
C GLU A 9 -25.86 9.11 -18.04
N SER A 10 -25.86 8.74 -16.75
CA SER A 10 -27.03 8.91 -15.87
C SER A 10 -27.13 10.31 -15.23
N SER A 11 -26.02 11.04 -15.08
CA SER A 11 -26.02 12.43 -14.58
C SER A 11 -26.62 13.43 -15.59
N ARG A 12 -26.80 13.02 -16.86
CA ARG A 12 -27.54 13.78 -17.88
C ARG A 12 -29.06 13.85 -17.64
N ALA A 13 -29.61 13.11 -16.67
CA ALA A 13 -31.06 13.02 -16.46
C ALA A 13 -31.66 14.20 -15.67
N THR A 14 -30.85 15.06 -15.05
CA THR A 14 -31.29 16.38 -14.59
C THR A 14 -31.03 17.40 -15.70
N THR A 15 -32.10 17.98 -16.23
CA THR A 15 -32.13 18.87 -17.39
C THR A 15 -31.19 20.07 -17.26
N THR A 16 -29.95 19.93 -17.76
CA THR A 16 -29.07 21.01 -18.22
C THR A 16 -29.41 21.34 -19.67
N GLU A 17 -30.66 21.73 -19.95
CA GLU A 17 -31.01 22.28 -21.26
C GLU A 17 -30.29 23.64 -21.43
N GLY A 18 -29.16 23.64 -22.13
CA GLY A 18 -28.46 24.86 -22.55
C GLY A 18 -26.98 24.97 -22.15
N ARG A 19 -26.40 24.02 -21.40
CA ARG A 19 -24.95 24.03 -21.16
C ARG A 19 -24.20 23.37 -22.32
N PRO A 20 -23.18 24.03 -22.91
CA PRO A 20 -22.31 23.41 -23.91
C PRO A 20 -21.58 22.21 -23.29
N SER A 21 -21.46 21.12 -24.04
CA SER A 21 -20.67 19.96 -23.62
C SER A 21 -19.18 20.32 -23.55
N VAL A 22 -18.47 19.84 -22.53
CA VAL A 22 -17.01 19.99 -22.43
C VAL A 22 -16.33 19.51 -23.72
N PRO A 23 -15.54 20.35 -24.39
CA PRO A 23 -14.87 19.97 -25.64
C PRO A 23 -13.82 18.86 -25.43
N GLU A 24 -13.77 17.90 -26.34
CA GLU A 24 -12.84 16.75 -26.29
C GLU A 24 -11.41 17.09 -26.74
N ASP A 25 -11.20 18.25 -27.39
CA ASP A 25 -9.88 18.69 -27.86
C ASP A 25 -9.30 19.83 -27.01
N ALA A 26 -8.02 19.70 -26.64
CA ALA A 26 -7.29 20.60 -25.73
C ALA A 26 -7.47 22.09 -26.07
N PRO A 27 -7.35 22.53 -27.34
CA PRO A 27 -7.51 23.94 -27.68
C PRO A 27 -8.91 24.46 -27.45
N LYS A 28 -9.94 23.65 -27.74
CA LYS A 28 -11.32 24.06 -27.45
C LYS A 28 -11.63 24.00 -25.97
N LEU A 29 -11.05 23.05 -25.23
CA LEU A 29 -11.14 23.02 -23.77
C LEU A 29 -10.50 24.29 -23.18
N ALA A 30 -9.37 24.72 -23.70
CA ALA A 30 -8.71 25.96 -23.29
C ALA A 30 -9.56 27.21 -23.59
N ASP A 31 -10.08 27.33 -24.82
CA ASP A 31 -10.94 28.44 -25.22
C ASP A 31 -12.23 28.50 -24.40
N TRP A 32 -12.76 27.33 -24.07
CA TRP A 32 -13.95 27.21 -23.24
C TRP A 32 -13.65 27.55 -21.76
N ILE A 33 -12.51 27.12 -21.22
CA ILE A 33 -12.06 27.50 -19.87
C ILE A 33 -11.87 29.02 -19.80
N GLU A 34 -11.29 29.65 -20.83
CA GLU A 34 -11.19 31.11 -20.88
C GLU A 34 -12.56 31.80 -20.93
N GLU A 35 -13.50 31.26 -21.71
CA GLU A 35 -14.85 31.81 -21.83
C GLU A 35 -15.61 31.79 -20.48
N GLU A 36 -15.49 30.69 -19.73
CA GLU A 36 -16.26 30.51 -18.49
C GLU A 36 -15.53 31.06 -17.24
N LEU A 37 -14.19 30.96 -17.19
CA LEU A 37 -13.39 31.28 -16.00
C LEU A 37 -12.43 32.46 -16.21
N GLY A 38 -12.32 32.98 -17.43
CA GLY A 38 -11.34 34.00 -17.78
C GLY A 38 -9.95 33.42 -18.06
N ASP A 39 -8.98 34.31 -18.27
CA ASP A 39 -7.61 33.94 -18.64
C ASP A 39 -6.93 33.19 -17.47
N THR A 40 -6.84 31.87 -17.57
CA THR A 40 -6.25 30.99 -16.54
C THR A 40 -4.96 30.35 -17.04
N GLU A 41 -4.05 30.04 -16.12
CA GLU A 41 -2.82 29.32 -16.46
C GLU A 41 -3.10 27.94 -17.08
N LEU A 42 -4.25 27.33 -16.80
CA LEU A 42 -4.70 26.09 -17.43
C LEU A 42 -5.11 26.30 -18.89
N ALA A 43 -5.86 27.35 -19.21
CA ALA A 43 -6.21 27.69 -20.59
C ALA A 43 -4.93 27.98 -21.40
N ASP A 44 -4.00 28.76 -20.84
CA ASP A 44 -2.71 29.01 -21.46
C ASP A 44 -1.88 27.74 -21.67
N PHE A 45 -1.86 26.85 -20.68
CA PHE A 45 -1.17 25.56 -20.78
C PHE A 45 -1.74 24.69 -21.90
N LEU A 46 -3.06 24.53 -21.95
CA LEU A 46 -3.76 23.72 -22.95
C LEU A 46 -3.64 24.30 -24.37
N ARG A 47 -3.51 25.62 -24.51
CA ARG A 47 -3.18 26.29 -25.79
C ARG A 47 -1.74 26.09 -26.21
N ALA A 48 -0.82 26.19 -25.25
CA ALA A 48 0.61 26.02 -25.50
C ALA A 48 0.96 24.57 -25.83
N HIS A 49 0.16 23.62 -25.36
CA HIS A 49 0.32 22.18 -25.59
C HIS A 49 -0.99 21.61 -26.17
N PRO A 50 -1.32 21.89 -27.44
CA PRO A 50 -2.53 21.37 -28.08
C PRO A 50 -2.51 19.83 -28.22
N GLU A 51 -1.32 19.23 -28.27
CA GLU A 51 -1.05 17.79 -28.11
C GLU A 51 -1.10 17.33 -26.64
N GLY A 52 -1.27 18.26 -25.70
CA GLY A 52 -1.29 18.06 -24.26
C GLY A 52 -2.31 17.03 -23.82
N VAL A 53 -3.46 16.92 -24.49
CA VAL A 53 -4.45 15.86 -24.19
C VAL A 53 -3.88 14.47 -24.49
N GLU A 54 -3.06 14.30 -25.54
CA GLU A 54 -2.33 13.05 -25.80
C GLU A 54 -1.15 12.85 -24.83
N LEU A 55 -0.41 13.91 -24.44
CA LEU A 55 0.66 13.84 -23.42
C LEU A 55 0.14 13.47 -22.03
N LEU A 56 -1.03 13.99 -21.65
CA LEU A 56 -1.71 13.70 -20.40
C LEU A 56 -2.24 12.25 -20.39
N SER A 57 -2.66 11.70 -21.53
CA SER A 57 -3.20 10.34 -21.65
C SER A 57 -2.17 9.20 -21.68
N ASN A 58 -0.88 9.50 -21.89
CA ASN A 58 0.18 8.50 -22.07
C ASN A 58 0.87 8.03 -20.78
N GLY A 59 0.34 8.38 -19.60
CA GLY A 59 0.81 7.85 -18.31
C GLY A 59 2.19 8.34 -17.85
N GLU A 60 2.87 9.19 -18.63
CA GLU A 60 4.19 9.77 -18.30
C GLU A 60 4.12 11.26 -17.91
N ALA A 61 2.95 11.91 -17.94
CA ALA A 61 2.82 13.33 -17.64
C ALA A 61 2.10 13.59 -16.31
N ILE A 62 2.82 14.23 -15.39
CA ILE A 62 2.31 14.91 -14.19
C ILE A 62 1.37 16.04 -14.65
N LEU A 63 0.10 15.99 -14.26
CA LEU A 63 -0.83 17.12 -14.44
C LEU A 63 -0.18 18.39 -13.86
N PRO A 64 -0.11 19.52 -14.58
CA PRO A 64 0.38 20.75 -13.99
C PRO A 64 -0.37 21.09 -12.71
N HIS A 65 0.34 21.60 -11.70
CA HIS A 65 -0.25 22.02 -10.41
C HIS A 65 -1.47 22.95 -10.63
N THR A 66 -1.42 23.76 -11.69
CA THR A 66 -2.46 24.68 -12.14
C THR A 66 -3.78 24.02 -12.52
N VAL A 67 -3.79 22.75 -12.94
CA VAL A 67 -5.04 22.01 -13.21
C VAL A 67 -5.81 21.80 -11.91
N PHE A 68 -5.10 21.46 -10.83
CA PHE A 68 -5.72 21.21 -9.52
C PHE A 68 -6.26 22.49 -8.91
N ASP A 69 -5.50 23.58 -9.02
CA ASP A 69 -5.91 24.91 -8.54
C ASP A 69 -7.21 25.37 -9.23
N VAL A 70 -7.33 25.16 -10.55
CA VAL A 70 -8.55 25.48 -11.29
C VAL A 70 -9.73 24.61 -10.86
N VAL A 71 -9.53 23.31 -10.65
CA VAL A 71 -10.61 22.43 -10.16
C VAL A 71 -11.06 22.86 -8.75
N GLU A 72 -10.15 23.26 -7.88
CA GLU A 72 -10.49 23.75 -6.53
C GLU A 72 -11.25 25.07 -6.56
N ASP A 73 -10.80 26.05 -7.34
CA ASP A 73 -11.51 27.33 -7.54
C ASP A 73 -12.92 27.10 -8.12
N LEU A 74 -13.06 26.11 -9.00
CA LEU A 74 -14.34 25.71 -9.58
C LEU A 74 -15.29 25.07 -8.58
N ILE A 75 -14.80 24.36 -7.56
CA ILE A 75 -15.68 23.73 -6.55
C ILE A 75 -16.53 24.79 -5.84
N ASP A 76 -15.94 25.95 -5.53
CA ASP A 76 -16.65 27.05 -4.89
C ASP A 76 -17.51 27.86 -5.87
N ALA A 77 -17.06 28.02 -7.12
CA ALA A 77 -17.73 28.84 -8.14
C ALA A 77 -18.88 28.11 -8.86
N ASP A 78 -18.65 26.89 -9.34
CA ASP A 78 -19.63 26.01 -9.99
C ASP A 78 -19.32 24.53 -9.68
N PRO A 79 -19.81 24.01 -8.53
CA PRO A 79 -19.51 22.64 -8.10
C PRO A 79 -19.94 21.56 -9.11
N ALA A 80 -21.01 21.80 -9.87
CA ALA A 80 -21.48 20.86 -10.88
C ALA A 80 -20.49 20.77 -12.04
N PHE A 81 -19.92 21.90 -12.45
CA PHE A 81 -18.90 21.93 -13.48
C PHE A 81 -17.56 21.34 -13.01
N ALA A 82 -17.13 21.65 -11.78
CA ALA A 82 -15.93 21.02 -11.19
C ALA A 82 -16.03 19.48 -11.21
N GLN A 83 -17.22 18.94 -10.89
CA GLN A 83 -17.49 17.51 -10.95
C GLN A 83 -17.43 16.95 -12.38
N GLU A 84 -17.99 17.65 -13.36
CA GLU A 84 -17.93 17.26 -14.78
C GLU A 84 -16.49 17.25 -15.31
N LEU A 85 -15.69 18.27 -14.96
CA LEU A 85 -14.28 18.33 -15.32
C LEU A 85 -13.51 17.18 -14.70
N ALA A 86 -13.65 16.93 -13.39
CA ALA A 86 -13.00 15.80 -12.72
C ALA A 86 -13.40 14.44 -13.32
N CYS A 87 -14.66 14.27 -13.71
CA CYS A 87 -15.11 13.06 -14.41
C CYS A 87 -14.48 12.90 -15.79
N THR A 88 -14.31 14.02 -16.51
CA THR A 88 -13.65 14.03 -17.81
C THR A 88 -12.17 13.65 -17.65
N LEU A 89 -11.46 14.27 -16.70
CA LEU A 89 -10.05 13.95 -16.43
C LEU A 89 -9.85 12.47 -16.03
N ASP A 90 -10.73 11.90 -15.20
CA ASP A 90 -10.67 10.46 -14.85
C ASP A 90 -10.95 9.56 -16.06
N ARG A 91 -11.92 9.92 -16.92
CA ARG A 91 -12.25 9.15 -18.13
C ARG A 91 -11.10 9.14 -19.14
N GLU A 92 -10.42 10.27 -19.31
CA GLU A 92 -9.23 10.39 -20.14
C GLU A 92 -7.97 9.78 -19.48
N ARG A 93 -8.13 9.13 -18.32
CA ARG A 93 -7.07 8.43 -17.56
C ARG A 93 -5.93 9.34 -17.10
N LEU A 94 -6.26 10.58 -16.79
CA LEU A 94 -5.29 11.57 -16.33
C LEU A 94 -4.98 11.47 -14.83
N PHE A 95 -5.80 10.71 -14.10
CA PHE A 95 -5.53 10.36 -12.71
C PHE A 95 -4.90 8.98 -12.59
N PRO A 96 -4.03 8.77 -11.59
CA PRO A 96 -3.39 7.50 -11.39
C PRO A 96 -4.40 6.42 -11.01
N GLU A 97 -4.11 5.19 -11.44
CA GLU A 97 -4.79 4.04 -10.87
C GLU A 97 -4.37 3.85 -9.42
N LEU A 98 -5.36 3.62 -8.56
CA LEU A 98 -5.14 3.43 -7.12
C LEU A 98 -5.04 1.94 -6.82
N SER A 99 -4.31 1.57 -5.77
CA SER A 99 -4.27 0.19 -5.29
C SER A 99 -5.55 -0.27 -4.62
N TYR A 100 -6.52 0.62 -4.39
CA TYR A 100 -7.82 0.29 -3.82
C TYR A 100 -8.63 -0.62 -4.75
N GLN A 101 -9.06 -1.77 -4.25
CA GLN A 101 -10.00 -2.64 -4.97
C GLN A 101 -11.46 -2.36 -4.60
N LYS A 102 -11.72 -1.66 -3.48
CA LYS A 102 -13.08 -1.45 -3.00
C LYS A 102 -13.25 -0.21 -2.11
N GLY A 103 -14.37 0.50 -2.30
CA GLY A 103 -14.93 1.39 -1.29
C GLY A 103 -16.08 0.70 -0.55
N VAL A 104 -16.17 0.90 0.77
CA VAL A 104 -17.23 0.34 1.61
C VAL A 104 -17.94 1.46 2.38
N GLY A 105 -19.18 1.24 2.78
CA GLY A 105 -19.92 2.23 3.56
C GLY A 105 -21.40 1.91 3.54
N ASN A 106 -22.17 2.64 4.35
CA ASN A 106 -23.64 2.64 4.23
C ASN A 106 -24.08 3.81 3.35
N VAL A 107 -23.57 3.80 2.12
CA VAL A 107 -23.76 4.83 1.09
C VAL A 107 -24.14 4.16 -0.24
N THR A 108 -24.59 4.96 -1.20
CA THR A 108 -24.90 4.49 -2.56
C THR A 108 -23.63 4.10 -3.31
N GLU A 109 -23.79 3.32 -4.39
CA GLU A 109 -22.66 2.99 -5.28
C GLU A 109 -22.09 4.24 -5.98
N GLU A 110 -22.93 5.25 -6.21
CA GLU A 110 -22.55 6.54 -6.78
C GLU A 110 -21.63 7.31 -5.83
N GLU A 111 -22.00 7.42 -4.54
CA GLU A 111 -21.15 8.03 -3.50
C GLU A 111 -19.79 7.32 -3.38
N VAL A 112 -19.74 5.99 -3.57
CA VAL A 112 -18.47 5.24 -3.59
C VAL A 112 -17.64 5.58 -4.83
N ALA A 113 -18.27 5.71 -5.99
CA ALA A 113 -17.59 6.08 -7.23
C ALA A 113 -17.05 7.52 -7.18
N ASP A 114 -17.82 8.46 -6.63
CA ASP A 114 -17.37 9.83 -6.36
C ASP A 114 -16.16 9.83 -5.43
N ALA A 115 -16.21 9.08 -4.33
CA ALA A 115 -15.09 8.96 -3.40
C ALA A 115 -13.82 8.36 -4.03
N PHE A 116 -13.97 7.44 -5.00
CA PHE A 116 -12.83 6.94 -5.79
C PHE A 116 -12.21 8.04 -6.65
N ARG A 117 -13.04 8.82 -7.35
CA ARG A 117 -12.59 9.96 -8.18
C ARG A 117 -11.89 11.03 -7.34
N GLU A 118 -12.48 11.39 -6.21
CA GLU A 118 -11.90 12.36 -5.28
C GLU A 118 -10.51 11.89 -4.79
N ARG A 119 -10.38 10.61 -4.42
CA ARG A 119 -9.08 10.04 -4.02
C ARG A 119 -8.08 10.05 -5.16
N LYS A 120 -8.50 9.70 -6.37
CA LYS A 120 -7.67 9.77 -7.57
C LYS A 120 -7.13 11.17 -7.80
N PHE A 121 -7.98 12.19 -7.66
CA PHE A 121 -7.60 13.60 -7.72
C PHE A 121 -6.60 13.98 -6.62
N ILE A 122 -6.86 13.61 -5.36
CA ILE A 122 -5.97 13.89 -4.22
C ILE A 122 -4.58 13.27 -4.45
N VAL A 123 -4.52 12.01 -4.87
CA VAL A 123 -3.26 11.31 -5.16
C VAL A 123 -2.53 11.95 -6.33
N ALA A 124 -3.25 12.28 -7.41
CA ALA A 124 -2.65 12.97 -8.56
C ALA A 124 -2.02 14.29 -8.11
N ARG A 125 -2.78 15.13 -7.39
CA ARG A 125 -2.31 16.41 -6.85
C ARG A 125 -1.06 16.23 -6.01
N ASP A 126 -1.11 15.31 -5.04
CA ASP A 126 0.00 15.04 -4.15
C ASP A 126 1.25 14.64 -4.94
N ARG A 127 1.15 13.73 -5.92
CA ARG A 127 2.30 13.33 -6.78
C ARG A 127 2.98 14.47 -7.52
N THR A 128 2.24 15.54 -7.80
CA THR A 128 2.75 16.73 -8.47
C THR A 128 3.39 17.73 -7.51
N ALA A 129 3.08 17.61 -6.21
CA ALA A 129 3.58 18.49 -5.18
C ALA A 129 5.06 18.20 -4.87
N LEU A 130 5.84 19.28 -4.75
CA LEU A 130 7.19 19.23 -4.21
C LEU A 130 7.13 19.21 -2.69
N HIS A 131 7.63 18.14 -2.09
CA HIS A 131 7.74 18.06 -0.63
C HIS A 131 9.10 18.57 -0.18
N GLU A 132 9.12 19.33 0.91
CA GLU A 132 10.36 19.79 1.51
C GLU A 132 11.26 18.60 1.88
N GLY A 133 12.52 18.68 1.48
CA GLY A 133 13.50 17.62 1.71
C GLY A 133 13.38 16.43 0.75
N GLN A 134 12.43 16.41 -0.20
CA GLN A 134 12.38 15.34 -1.19
C GLN A 134 13.60 15.38 -2.10
N VAL A 135 14.24 14.22 -2.28
CA VAL A 135 15.36 14.01 -3.21
C VAL A 135 14.95 13.09 -4.35
N GLU A 136 15.66 13.18 -5.47
CA GLU A 136 15.43 12.29 -6.60
C GLU A 136 15.88 10.86 -6.25
N MET A 137 15.11 9.87 -6.72
CA MET A 137 15.51 8.46 -6.62
C MET A 137 16.79 8.20 -7.41
N SER A 138 17.74 7.51 -6.76
CA SER A 138 18.93 7.04 -7.47
C SER A 138 18.57 5.92 -8.47
N GLU A 139 19.46 5.66 -9.42
CA GLU A 139 19.30 4.55 -10.38
C GLU A 139 19.11 3.20 -9.68
N VAL A 140 19.85 2.97 -8.59
CA VAL A 140 19.70 1.75 -7.78
C VAL A 140 18.32 1.68 -7.13
N ASP A 141 17.78 2.79 -6.62
CA ASP A 141 16.43 2.81 -6.04
C ASP A 141 15.35 2.49 -7.08
N ARG A 142 15.52 2.97 -8.32
CA ARG A 142 14.64 2.65 -9.45
C ARG A 142 14.73 1.17 -9.83
N HIS A 143 15.93 0.59 -9.86
CA HIS A 143 16.10 -0.85 -10.09
C HIS A 143 15.46 -1.70 -8.99
N ILE A 144 15.60 -1.30 -7.71
CA ILE A 144 14.93 -1.97 -6.59
C ILE A 144 13.40 -1.89 -6.76
N THR A 145 12.87 -0.71 -7.06
CA THR A 145 11.43 -0.46 -7.28
C THR A 145 10.89 -1.31 -8.42
N HIS A 146 11.63 -1.39 -9.53
CA HIS A 146 11.29 -2.22 -10.68
C HIS A 146 11.25 -3.71 -10.32
N ALA A 147 12.29 -4.21 -9.61
CA ALA A 147 12.35 -5.59 -9.16
C ALA A 147 11.18 -5.94 -8.21
N ALA A 148 10.85 -5.05 -7.27
CA ALA A 148 9.72 -5.23 -6.35
C ALA A 148 8.38 -5.31 -7.10
N ASN A 149 8.14 -4.41 -8.06
CA ASN A 149 6.94 -4.43 -8.91
C ASN A 149 6.80 -5.75 -9.68
N ILE A 150 7.88 -6.24 -10.31
CA ILE A 150 7.87 -7.51 -11.03
C ILE A 150 7.51 -8.67 -10.09
N ALA A 151 8.25 -8.79 -8.98
CA ALA A 151 8.09 -9.90 -8.05
C ALA A 151 6.69 -9.93 -7.43
N LEU A 152 6.15 -8.78 -7.04
CA LEU A 152 4.81 -8.68 -6.44
C LEU A 152 3.70 -8.83 -7.48
N SER A 153 3.89 -8.39 -8.72
CA SER A 153 2.95 -8.66 -9.81
C SER A 153 2.86 -10.15 -10.14
N GLN A 154 3.99 -10.86 -10.19
CA GLN A 154 4.01 -12.31 -10.35
C GLN A 154 3.29 -13.02 -9.20
N LEU A 155 3.51 -12.56 -7.96
CA LEU A 155 2.81 -13.11 -6.80
C LEU A 155 1.29 -12.89 -6.86
N ARG A 156 0.86 -11.71 -7.35
CA ARG A 156 -0.56 -11.42 -7.60
C ARG A 156 -1.15 -12.34 -8.66
N GLU A 157 -0.41 -12.60 -9.74
CA GLU A 157 -0.83 -13.52 -10.81
C GLU A 157 -1.05 -14.94 -10.27
N ILE A 158 -0.15 -15.44 -9.42
CA ILE A 158 -0.29 -16.76 -8.74
C ILE A 158 -1.62 -16.85 -7.98
N TYR A 159 -2.12 -15.72 -7.45
CA TYR A 159 -3.39 -15.64 -6.73
C TYR A 159 -4.60 -15.29 -7.62
N GLY A 160 -4.41 -15.20 -8.94
CA GLY A 160 -5.47 -14.89 -9.90
C GLY A 160 -5.90 -13.42 -9.88
N LEU A 161 -5.00 -12.53 -9.46
CA LEU A 161 -5.20 -11.08 -9.47
C LEU A 161 -4.48 -10.46 -10.68
N PRO A 162 -4.97 -9.34 -11.22
CA PRO A 162 -4.26 -8.65 -12.28
C PRO A 162 -2.93 -8.08 -11.77
N GLU A 163 -1.98 -7.95 -12.69
CA GLU A 163 -0.75 -7.20 -12.49
C GLU A 163 -1.06 -5.78 -11.99
N PHE A 164 -0.14 -5.25 -11.20
CA PHE A 164 -0.24 -3.90 -10.65
C PHE A 164 1.18 -3.36 -10.52
N THR A 165 1.38 -2.12 -10.94
CA THR A 165 2.68 -1.47 -10.90
C THR A 165 2.55 -0.20 -10.08
N VAL A 166 3.37 -0.08 -9.04
CA VAL A 166 3.57 1.17 -8.33
C VAL A 166 4.45 2.06 -9.21
N PRO A 167 3.98 3.24 -9.61
CA PRO A 167 4.75 4.13 -10.46
C PRO A 167 5.83 4.87 -9.64
N ASP A 168 6.93 5.26 -10.27
CA ASP A 168 8.08 5.89 -9.59
C ASP A 168 7.68 7.17 -8.84
N GLU A 169 6.69 7.92 -9.33
CA GLU A 169 6.20 9.15 -8.69
C GLU A 169 5.51 8.89 -7.34
N ALA A 170 5.11 7.65 -7.07
CA ALA A 170 4.59 7.23 -5.78
C ALA A 170 5.70 6.95 -4.75
N VAL A 171 6.96 6.92 -5.16
CA VAL A 171 8.12 6.63 -4.31
C VAL A 171 8.81 7.93 -3.93
N ARG A 172 8.82 8.24 -2.63
CA ARG A 172 9.40 9.48 -2.11
C ARG A 172 10.54 9.19 -1.16
N ILE A 173 11.71 9.74 -1.47
CA ILE A 173 12.86 9.74 -0.58
C ILE A 173 12.97 11.13 0.02
N ILE A 174 12.93 11.25 1.35
CA ILE A 174 12.87 12.54 2.06
C ILE A 174 14.03 12.66 3.04
N PHE A 175 14.68 13.83 3.04
CA PHE A 175 15.76 14.22 3.93
C PHE A 175 15.29 15.20 5.01
N GLY A 176 15.68 14.94 6.25
CA GLY A 176 15.77 15.99 7.29
C GLY A 176 14.45 16.57 7.82
N THR A 177 13.30 15.95 7.56
CA THR A 177 12.02 16.37 8.16
C THR A 177 11.56 15.34 9.19
N ASP A 178 11.77 15.67 10.47
CA ASP A 178 11.40 14.80 11.59
C ASP A 178 9.90 14.45 11.55
N ASP A 179 9.04 15.35 11.08
CA ASP A 179 7.57 15.22 11.15
C ASP A 179 6.96 14.13 10.25
N VAL A 180 7.63 13.73 9.16
CA VAL A 180 7.09 12.71 8.23
C VAL A 180 7.30 11.29 8.77
N PHE A 181 8.27 11.10 9.64
CA PHE A 181 8.74 9.78 10.06
C PHE A 181 8.54 9.54 11.55
N VAL A 182 7.48 10.05 12.19
CA VAL A 182 7.19 9.71 13.59
C VAL A 182 5.96 8.82 13.68
N HIS A 183 6.13 7.58 14.16
CA HIS A 183 5.01 6.74 14.57
C HIS A 183 4.19 7.47 15.64
N GLU A 184 2.90 7.18 15.81
CA GLU A 184 2.08 7.69 16.94
C GLU A 184 2.72 7.48 18.33
N SER A 185 3.71 6.57 18.43
CA SER A 185 4.48 6.27 19.64
C SER A 185 5.67 7.20 19.87
N GLY A 186 5.96 8.13 18.95
CA GLY A 186 7.13 9.01 18.99
C GLY A 186 8.41 8.40 18.40
N LYS A 187 8.35 7.19 17.84
CA LYS A 187 9.52 6.50 17.27
C LYS A 187 9.75 6.87 15.81
N PRO A 188 11.02 7.01 15.36
CA PRO A 188 11.33 7.22 13.96
C PRO A 188 10.89 6.01 13.11
N LEU A 189 10.26 6.27 11.97
CA LEU A 189 9.89 5.29 10.96
C LEU A 189 11.05 5.09 9.97
N THR A 190 11.38 3.84 9.66
CA THR A 190 12.39 3.51 8.65
C THR A 190 11.84 3.57 7.23
N ALA A 191 10.52 3.44 7.09
CA ALA A 191 9.74 3.63 5.89
C ALA A 191 8.27 3.75 6.27
N SER A 192 7.43 4.24 5.36
CA SER A 192 5.98 4.32 5.58
C SER A 192 5.21 4.26 4.27
N PHE A 193 4.23 3.37 4.18
CA PHE A 193 3.20 3.42 3.16
C PHE A 193 1.98 4.21 3.63
N SER A 194 1.64 5.27 2.88
CA SER A 194 0.39 6.00 3.06
C SER A 194 -0.68 5.43 2.14
N GLN A 195 -1.65 4.73 2.72
CA GLN A 195 -2.77 4.21 1.94
C GLN A 195 -3.59 5.35 1.32
N GLY A 196 -3.85 6.42 2.07
CA GLY A 196 -4.65 7.56 1.61
C GLY A 196 -4.04 8.28 0.41
N LEU A 197 -2.73 8.53 0.47
CA LEU A 197 -1.99 9.25 -0.58
C LEU A 197 -1.39 8.33 -1.64
N GLN A 198 -1.42 7.01 -1.43
CA GLN A 198 -0.85 6.02 -2.36
C GLN A 198 0.61 6.34 -2.68
N ASN A 199 1.39 6.57 -1.62
CA ASN A 199 2.82 6.83 -1.68
C ASN A 199 3.56 6.00 -0.65
N VAL A 200 4.85 5.80 -0.91
CA VAL A 200 5.81 5.27 0.05
C VAL A 200 6.86 6.32 0.36
N TYR A 201 7.25 6.41 1.62
CA TYR A 201 8.20 7.39 2.12
C TYR A 201 9.40 6.67 2.71
N PHE A 202 10.60 7.09 2.33
CA PHE A 202 11.86 6.57 2.84
C PHE A 202 12.75 7.71 3.34
N PRO A 203 13.45 7.55 4.48
CA PRO A 203 14.47 8.49 4.89
C PRO A 203 15.74 8.29 4.03
N GLU A 204 16.39 9.38 3.63
CA GLU A 204 17.58 9.30 2.75
C GLU A 204 18.77 8.58 3.42
N ASP A 205 18.89 8.61 4.75
CA ASP A 205 20.03 8.04 5.48
C ASP A 205 20.02 6.50 5.57
N ALA A 206 18.96 5.85 5.07
CA ALA A 206 18.91 4.40 4.92
C ALA A 206 19.96 3.93 3.91
N ASN A 207 20.79 2.97 4.32
CA ASN A 207 21.71 2.31 3.39
C ASN A 207 20.93 1.50 2.34
N VAL A 208 21.54 1.25 1.18
CA VAL A 208 20.88 0.61 0.03
C VAL A 208 20.26 -0.76 0.37
N LYS A 209 20.88 -1.57 1.23
CA LYS A 209 20.31 -2.87 1.62
C LYS A 209 19.08 -2.71 2.49
N GLN A 210 19.13 -1.85 3.50
CA GLN A 210 17.97 -1.54 4.33
C GLN A 210 16.83 -1.00 3.46
N ARG A 211 17.16 -0.17 2.48
CA ARG A 211 16.22 0.38 1.51
C ARG A 211 15.64 -0.70 0.60
N LEU A 212 16.43 -1.68 0.17
CA LEU A 212 15.96 -2.85 -0.57
C LEU A 212 14.84 -3.59 0.19
N ASN A 213 15.08 -3.99 1.44
CA ASN A 213 14.02 -4.64 2.23
C ASN A 213 12.82 -3.71 2.45
N SER A 214 13.07 -2.44 2.77
CA SER A 214 12.00 -1.47 3.04
C SER A 214 11.13 -1.22 1.81
N ILE A 215 11.70 -1.14 0.60
CA ILE A 215 10.93 -1.01 -0.63
C ILE A 215 10.05 -2.24 -0.84
N PHE A 216 10.60 -3.46 -0.71
CA PHE A 216 9.79 -4.68 -0.82
C PHE A 216 8.69 -4.77 0.25
N HIS A 217 8.97 -4.33 1.48
CA HIS A 217 8.00 -4.25 2.57
C HIS A 217 6.85 -3.30 2.23
N GLU A 218 7.16 -2.04 1.94
CA GLU A 218 6.12 -1.03 1.66
C GLU A 218 5.37 -1.34 0.35
N PHE A 219 6.05 -1.88 -0.66
CA PHE A 219 5.41 -2.30 -1.90
C PHE A 219 4.49 -3.49 -1.68
N THR A 220 4.79 -4.37 -0.73
CA THR A 220 3.89 -5.45 -0.35
C THR A 220 2.57 -4.88 0.20
N HIS A 221 2.63 -3.86 1.06
CA HIS A 221 1.42 -3.14 1.48
C HIS A 221 0.69 -2.51 0.29
N PHE A 222 1.43 -1.88 -0.63
CA PHE A 222 0.88 -1.24 -1.82
C PHE A 222 0.14 -2.22 -2.74
N HIS A 223 0.72 -3.40 -2.97
CA HIS A 223 0.16 -4.44 -3.82
C HIS A 223 -0.92 -5.29 -3.12
N SER A 224 -1.05 -5.16 -1.80
CA SER A 224 -2.04 -5.90 -1.02
C SER A 224 -3.48 -5.44 -1.30
N TYR A 225 -4.46 -6.15 -0.72
CA TYR A 225 -5.84 -5.72 -0.79
C TYR A 225 -6.05 -4.41 -0.01
N GLY A 226 -6.36 -3.33 -0.72
CA GLY A 226 -6.74 -2.03 -0.21
C GLY A 226 -8.24 -1.78 -0.30
N SER A 227 -8.83 -1.28 0.79
CA SER A 227 -10.16 -0.65 0.73
C SER A 227 -10.27 0.56 1.64
N PHE A 228 -11.13 1.50 1.26
CA PHE A 228 -11.47 2.67 2.06
C PHE A 228 -12.95 2.62 2.48
N GLN A 229 -13.28 3.34 3.55
CA GLN A 229 -14.64 3.53 4.04
C GLN A 229 -15.13 4.93 3.69
N VAL A 230 -16.38 5.02 3.25
CA VAL A 230 -17.13 6.26 3.03
C VAL A 230 -18.15 6.41 4.15
N ASP A 231 -18.04 7.50 4.90
CA ASP A 231 -18.94 7.84 5.99
C ASP A 231 -19.68 9.14 5.68
N ARG A 232 -21.00 9.18 5.94
CA ARG A 232 -21.77 10.43 5.86
C ARG A 232 -21.51 11.29 7.09
N MET A 233 -21.11 12.52 6.86
CA MET A 233 -20.96 13.54 7.88
C MET A 233 -22.31 14.15 8.28
N GLN A 234 -22.36 14.83 9.43
CA GLN A 234 -23.59 15.41 9.97
C GLN A 234 -24.10 16.62 9.20
N ASP A 235 -23.20 17.31 8.49
CA ASP A 235 -23.48 18.46 7.63
C ASP A 235 -23.97 18.06 6.24
N GLY A 236 -24.07 16.76 5.96
CA GLY A 236 -24.47 16.22 4.66
C GLY A 236 -23.31 15.90 3.72
N GLY A 237 -22.06 16.18 4.10
CA GLY A 237 -20.88 15.78 3.35
C GLY A 237 -20.54 14.29 3.49
N SER A 238 -19.52 13.84 2.76
CA SER A 238 -18.91 12.52 2.91
C SER A 238 -17.46 12.63 3.35
N ALA A 239 -17.03 11.73 4.21
CA ALA A 239 -15.64 11.53 4.60
C ALA A 239 -15.15 10.21 4.02
N THR A 240 -13.89 10.16 3.59
CA THR A 240 -13.24 8.88 3.33
C THR A 240 -12.16 8.61 4.38
N SER A 241 -12.06 7.36 4.81
CA SER A 241 -11.01 6.90 5.71
C SER A 241 -10.48 5.55 5.25
N ASP A 242 -9.23 5.25 5.57
CA ASP A 242 -8.67 3.93 5.31
C ASP A 242 -9.43 2.87 6.09
N TYR A 243 -9.81 1.78 5.43
CA TYR A 243 -10.57 0.71 6.06
C TYR A 243 -9.77 -0.58 6.19
N ARG A 244 -9.05 -0.96 5.13
CA ARG A 244 -8.26 -2.20 5.12
C ARG A 244 -7.02 -2.07 4.25
N VAL A 245 -5.89 -2.55 4.76
CA VAL A 245 -4.64 -2.80 4.03
C VAL A 245 -4.25 -4.25 4.33
N GLY A 246 -4.20 -5.10 3.31
CA GLY A 246 -3.84 -6.49 3.50
C GLY A 246 -4.76 -7.24 4.48
N LEU A 247 -4.18 -7.67 5.60
CA LEU A 247 -4.88 -8.34 6.70
C LEU A 247 -5.42 -7.36 7.74
N LYS A 248 -4.82 -6.17 7.85
CA LYS A 248 -5.18 -5.14 8.81
C LYS A 248 -6.53 -4.52 8.46
N VAL A 249 -7.43 -4.47 9.44
CA VAL A 249 -8.75 -3.83 9.30
C VAL A 249 -8.92 -2.76 10.36
N ARG A 250 -9.20 -1.53 9.95
CA ARG A 250 -9.58 -0.44 10.87
C ARG A 250 -11.05 -0.58 11.25
N ALA A 251 -11.31 -0.50 12.55
CA ALA A 251 -12.67 -0.42 13.07
C ALA A 251 -13.34 0.86 12.56
N ARG A 252 -14.66 0.80 12.34
CA ARG A 252 -15.42 2.00 12.03
C ARG A 252 -15.27 2.99 13.17
N GLN A 253 -14.89 4.22 12.84
CA GLN A 253 -14.65 5.25 13.84
C GLN A 253 -15.97 5.56 14.55
N VAL A 254 -16.05 5.20 15.83
CA VAL A 254 -17.15 5.64 16.71
C VAL A 254 -16.71 6.96 17.33
N LYS A 255 -17.52 8.00 17.19
CA LYS A 255 -17.21 9.34 17.71
C LYS A 255 -16.78 9.26 19.18
N GLY A 256 -15.57 9.74 19.48
CA GLY A 256 -14.99 9.76 20.83
C GLY A 256 -14.31 8.47 21.28
N SER A 257 -14.16 7.47 20.40
CA SER A 257 -13.37 6.26 20.67
C SER A 257 -12.05 6.30 19.90
N PRO A 258 -10.95 5.73 20.45
CA PRO A 258 -9.70 5.59 19.73
C PRO A 258 -9.89 4.71 18.49
N THR A 259 -9.20 5.05 17.40
CA THR A 259 -9.15 4.22 16.20
C THR A 259 -8.53 2.88 16.60
N THR A 260 -9.30 1.80 16.46
CA THR A 260 -8.83 0.45 16.75
C THR A 260 -8.49 -0.24 15.42
N ALA A 261 -7.30 -0.80 15.31
CA ALA A 261 -6.93 -1.69 14.21
C ALA A 261 -6.99 -3.14 14.68
N TYR A 262 -7.45 -4.02 13.79
CA TYR A 262 -7.45 -5.46 14.00
C TYR A 262 -6.38 -6.10 13.13
N LEU A 263 -5.69 -7.10 13.70
CA LEU A 263 -4.65 -7.89 13.01
C LEU A 263 -3.45 -7.07 12.50
N GLU A 264 -3.14 -5.91 13.08
CA GLU A 264 -1.99 -5.07 12.71
C GLU A 264 -0.68 -5.87 12.70
N SER A 265 -0.34 -6.47 13.83
CA SER A 265 0.91 -7.23 14.00
C SER A 265 1.00 -8.43 13.05
N LEU A 266 -0.12 -9.12 12.81
CA LEU A 266 -0.15 -10.23 11.85
C LEU A 266 0.01 -9.72 10.41
N ASN A 267 -0.54 -8.55 10.09
CA ASN A 267 -0.35 -7.90 8.81
C ASN A 267 1.15 -7.61 8.58
N GLU A 268 1.80 -6.94 9.53
CA GLU A 268 3.23 -6.61 9.43
C GLU A 268 4.11 -7.87 9.40
N ALA A 269 3.78 -8.92 10.18
CA ALA A 269 4.48 -10.21 10.11
C ALA A 269 4.46 -10.81 8.71
N VAL A 270 3.28 -10.82 8.06
CA VAL A 270 3.10 -11.40 6.72
C VAL A 270 3.72 -10.52 5.65
N THR A 271 3.63 -9.19 5.79
CA THR A 271 4.29 -8.23 4.90
C THR A 271 5.81 -8.41 4.96
N GLU A 272 6.40 -8.40 6.15
CA GLU A 272 7.84 -8.54 6.34
C GLU A 272 8.35 -9.90 5.88
N GLU A 273 7.64 -10.99 6.17
CA GLU A 273 8.02 -12.32 5.68
C GLU A 273 7.91 -12.42 4.15
N THR A 274 6.89 -11.79 3.55
CA THR A 274 6.75 -11.72 2.09
C THR A 274 7.93 -10.97 1.48
N ALA A 275 8.25 -9.78 2.01
CA ALA A 275 9.39 -8.99 1.56
C ALA A 275 10.69 -9.79 1.64
N ASN A 276 10.98 -10.40 2.79
CA ASN A 276 12.18 -11.22 3.00
C ASN A 276 12.30 -12.38 1.99
N ARG A 277 11.21 -13.09 1.71
CA ARG A 277 11.20 -14.19 0.73
C ARG A 277 11.49 -13.68 -0.68
N LEU A 278 10.80 -12.63 -1.12
CA LEU A 278 10.98 -12.07 -2.46
C LEU A 278 12.37 -11.50 -2.67
N CYS A 279 12.87 -10.80 -1.65
CA CYS A 279 14.22 -10.30 -1.58
C CYS A 279 15.24 -11.46 -1.71
N ARG A 280 15.11 -12.51 -0.91
CA ARG A 280 15.96 -13.72 -1.00
C ARG A 280 15.96 -14.38 -2.38
N ASP A 281 14.83 -14.31 -3.08
CA ASP A 281 14.69 -14.95 -4.39
C ASP A 281 15.31 -14.10 -5.54
N ILE A 282 15.89 -12.92 -5.25
CA ILE A 282 16.70 -12.14 -6.20
C ILE A 282 17.95 -12.93 -6.60
N SER A 283 18.21 -12.98 -7.90
CA SER A 283 19.39 -13.66 -8.46
C SER A 283 20.70 -12.98 -8.04
N GLU A 284 21.70 -13.75 -7.63
CA GLU A 284 23.06 -13.24 -7.39
C GLU A 284 23.74 -12.74 -8.69
N ASP A 285 23.26 -13.19 -9.84
CA ASP A 285 23.72 -12.75 -11.16
C ASP A 285 22.99 -11.49 -11.66
N ASP A 286 22.05 -10.94 -10.88
CA ASP A 286 21.39 -9.69 -11.23
C ASP A 286 22.42 -8.54 -11.32
N PRO A 287 22.44 -7.77 -12.41
CA PRO A 287 23.50 -6.78 -12.66
C PRO A 287 23.52 -5.65 -11.63
N ASP A 288 22.37 -5.32 -11.04
CA ASP A 288 22.20 -4.17 -10.16
C ASP A 288 22.00 -4.58 -8.70
N LEU A 289 21.34 -5.71 -8.48
CA LEU A 289 20.94 -6.20 -7.16
C LEU A 289 21.72 -7.43 -6.70
N GLY A 290 22.44 -8.11 -7.60
CA GLY A 290 23.06 -9.41 -7.33
C GLY A 290 24.11 -9.38 -6.23
N MET A 291 24.85 -8.27 -6.10
CA MET A 291 25.78 -8.06 -4.98
C MET A 291 25.04 -8.01 -3.63
N PHE A 292 23.90 -7.33 -3.56
CA PHE A 292 23.11 -7.29 -2.32
C PHE A 292 22.51 -8.66 -2.00
N ALA A 293 22.09 -9.39 -3.03
CA ALA A 293 21.54 -10.72 -2.87
C ALA A 293 22.56 -11.71 -2.32
N LYS A 294 23.75 -11.72 -2.92
CA LYS A 294 24.87 -12.53 -2.46
C LYS A 294 25.26 -12.20 -1.03
N ASP A 295 25.40 -10.92 -0.70
CA ASP A 295 25.75 -10.51 0.66
C ASP A 295 24.68 -10.95 1.68
N GLY A 296 23.39 -10.92 1.30
CA GLY A 296 22.29 -11.41 2.14
C GLY A 296 22.35 -12.93 2.36
N HIS A 297 22.66 -13.70 1.31
CA HIS A 297 22.86 -15.16 1.42
C HIS A 297 24.07 -15.51 2.29
N ASP A 298 25.22 -14.85 2.06
CA ASP A 298 26.44 -15.07 2.82
C ASP A 298 26.22 -14.73 4.31
N PHE A 299 25.50 -13.63 4.61
CA PHE A 299 25.16 -13.27 5.98
C PHE A 299 24.19 -14.26 6.62
N SER A 300 23.13 -14.67 5.92
CA SER A 300 22.18 -15.66 6.43
C SER A 300 22.87 -16.99 6.75
N LYS A 301 23.79 -17.41 5.88
CA LYS A 301 24.62 -18.60 6.10
C LYS A 301 25.51 -18.43 7.32
N TYR A 302 26.23 -17.31 7.41
CA TYR A 302 27.10 -16.99 8.54
C TYR A 302 26.36 -17.03 9.88
N ILE A 303 25.19 -16.39 9.99
CA ILE A 303 24.40 -16.41 11.23
C ILE A 303 23.92 -17.82 11.57
N THR A 304 23.52 -18.61 10.57
CA THR A 304 23.05 -19.98 10.79
C THR A 304 24.17 -20.91 11.26
N GLU A 305 25.39 -20.73 10.74
CA GLU A 305 26.54 -21.57 11.07
C GLU A 305 27.22 -21.15 12.37
N GLU A 306 27.38 -19.85 12.62
CA GLU A 306 28.19 -19.31 13.71
C GLU A 306 27.38 -18.94 14.96
N TYR A 307 26.07 -18.68 14.81
CA TYR A 307 25.17 -18.30 15.91
C TYR A 307 23.84 -19.07 15.90
N PRO A 308 23.84 -20.42 15.83
CA PRO A 308 22.61 -21.22 15.81
C PRO A 308 21.74 -21.03 17.06
N GLU A 309 22.32 -20.61 18.18
CA GLU A 309 21.61 -20.27 19.41
C GLU A 309 20.74 -19.01 19.26
N MET A 310 21.14 -18.04 18.44
CA MET A 310 20.30 -16.86 18.17
C MET A 310 19.01 -17.24 17.47
N LEU A 311 19.06 -18.30 16.65
CA LEU A 311 17.90 -18.84 15.95
C LEU A 311 16.97 -19.66 16.85
N THR A 312 17.52 -20.30 17.88
CA THR A 312 16.77 -21.22 18.75
C THR A 312 16.29 -20.59 20.06
N GLU A 313 17.08 -19.71 20.70
CA GLU A 313 16.72 -19.05 21.97
C GLU A 313 15.98 -17.72 21.77
N GLY A 314 16.24 -17.02 20.66
CA GLY A 314 15.53 -15.79 20.30
C GLY A 314 14.27 -16.01 19.46
N ASN A 315 13.99 -17.26 19.06
CA ASN A 315 13.03 -17.61 18.01
C ASN A 315 13.29 -16.85 16.68
N LEU A 316 14.49 -16.27 16.50
CA LEU A 316 14.79 -15.43 15.34
C LEU A 316 14.96 -16.34 14.13
N ARG A 317 14.11 -16.18 13.11
CA ARG A 317 14.40 -16.80 11.81
C ARG A 317 15.49 -16.03 11.10
N PRO A 318 16.38 -16.68 10.33
CA PRO A 318 17.40 -15.97 9.57
C PRO A 318 16.75 -14.89 8.71
N TYR A 319 17.24 -13.67 8.86
CA TYR A 319 16.85 -12.54 8.03
C TYR A 319 17.83 -12.43 6.89
N TRP A 320 17.29 -12.13 5.71
CA TRP A 320 18.11 -11.94 4.54
C TRP A 320 18.83 -10.58 4.56
N ILE A 321 18.22 -9.56 5.18
CA ILE A 321 18.84 -8.25 5.39
C ILE A 321 18.71 -7.88 6.88
N SER A 322 19.73 -8.20 7.67
CA SER A 322 19.91 -7.59 8.98
C SER A 322 21.33 -7.10 9.15
N TYR A 323 21.47 -5.91 9.73
CA TYR A 323 22.74 -5.41 10.22
C TYR A 323 22.86 -5.71 11.69
N GLY A 324 24.08 -6.09 12.10
CA GLY A 324 24.60 -5.80 13.43
C GLY A 324 25.93 -5.07 13.32
N LYS A 325 26.10 -4.02 14.14
CA LYS A 325 27.43 -3.39 14.29
C LYS A 325 28.34 -4.38 14.98
N THR A 326 29.28 -4.99 14.26
CA THR A 326 30.48 -5.54 14.90
C THR A 326 31.34 -4.38 15.36
N LYS A 327 31.22 -3.99 16.63
CA LYS A 327 32.34 -3.31 17.31
C LYS A 327 33.14 -4.42 17.96
N GLU A 328 34.31 -4.77 17.43
CA GLU A 328 35.52 -5.35 18.07
C GLU A 328 35.45 -6.10 19.45
N ASN A 329 34.29 -6.46 20.00
CA ASN A 329 34.00 -6.73 21.42
C ASN A 329 32.60 -7.40 21.64
N GLY A 330 32.21 -8.36 20.80
CA GLY A 330 31.35 -9.46 21.29
C GLY A 330 29.83 -9.25 21.39
N ASP A 331 29.20 -8.43 20.57
CA ASP A 331 27.76 -8.58 20.26
C ASP A 331 27.52 -8.24 18.78
N VAL A 332 26.82 -9.13 18.05
CA VAL A 332 26.26 -8.86 16.72
C VAL A 332 24.78 -8.54 16.92
N PRO A 333 24.37 -7.26 17.06
CA PRO A 333 22.95 -6.97 17.21
C PRO A 333 22.26 -7.18 15.88
N VAL A 334 21.67 -8.36 15.64
CA VAL A 334 20.81 -8.62 14.48
C VAL A 334 19.55 -7.76 14.63
N PHE A 335 19.51 -6.59 13.98
CA PHE A 335 18.28 -5.81 13.94
C PHE A 335 17.37 -6.37 12.85
N SER A 336 16.25 -6.94 13.29
CA SER A 336 15.13 -7.25 12.42
C SER A 336 14.00 -6.28 12.68
N SER A 337 13.48 -5.73 11.59
CA SER A 337 12.13 -5.17 11.59
C SER A 337 11.13 -6.30 11.81
N TYR A 338 10.17 -6.07 12.70
CA TYR A 338 9.03 -6.96 12.96
C TYR A 338 9.38 -8.40 13.39
N ALA A 339 10.48 -8.60 14.13
CA ALA A 339 10.87 -9.92 14.60
C ALA A 339 9.86 -10.57 15.54
N GLU A 340 9.36 -9.79 16.49
CA GLU A 340 8.43 -10.28 17.49
C GLU A 340 7.09 -10.66 16.84
N GLU A 341 6.61 -9.84 15.90
CA GLU A 341 5.44 -10.10 15.06
C GLU A 341 5.56 -11.43 14.30
N ARG A 342 6.69 -11.66 13.61
CA ARG A 342 6.95 -12.90 12.89
C ARG A 342 6.99 -14.09 13.84
N ASN A 343 7.60 -13.94 15.02
CA ASN A 343 7.70 -15.02 16.01
C ASN A 343 6.31 -15.45 16.50
N VAL A 344 5.44 -14.49 16.84
CA VAL A 344 4.04 -14.77 17.20
C VAL A 344 3.33 -15.54 16.09
N MET A 345 3.53 -15.14 14.83
CA MET A 345 2.93 -15.80 13.67
C MET A 345 3.41 -17.26 13.52
N PHE A 346 4.72 -17.51 13.62
CA PHE A 346 5.28 -18.85 13.47
C PHE A 346 4.97 -19.75 14.67
N ASP A 347 4.94 -19.24 15.89
CA ASP A 347 4.48 -19.98 17.08
C ASP A 347 3.00 -20.39 16.93
N MET A 348 2.18 -19.50 16.36
CA MET A 348 0.80 -19.81 16.00
C MET A 348 0.74 -20.94 14.96
N PHE A 349 1.57 -20.90 13.91
CA PHE A 349 1.61 -21.97 12.89
C PHE A 349 2.01 -23.31 13.48
N LYS A 350 3.04 -23.34 14.34
CA LYS A 350 3.47 -24.54 15.04
C LYS A 350 2.35 -25.16 15.85
N LYS A 351 1.60 -24.35 16.61
CA LYS A 351 0.44 -24.84 17.38
C LYS A 351 -0.69 -25.36 16.49
N ILE A 352 -0.94 -24.74 15.33
CA ILE A 352 -1.92 -25.26 14.35
C ILE A 352 -1.46 -26.63 13.84
N TYR A 353 -0.19 -26.78 13.47
CA TYR A 353 0.39 -28.05 13.02
C TYR A 353 0.24 -29.15 14.08
N GLU A 354 0.69 -28.89 15.32
CA GLU A 354 0.65 -29.85 16.43
C GLU A 354 -0.77 -30.32 16.79
N ARG A 355 -1.78 -29.44 16.64
CA ARG A 355 -3.18 -29.74 16.95
C ARG A 355 -3.92 -30.43 15.80
N ASN A 356 -3.40 -30.39 14.58
CA ASN A 356 -4.04 -30.96 13.39
C ASN A 356 -3.14 -31.95 12.64
N PRO A 357 -2.63 -33.02 13.29
CA PRO A 357 -1.70 -33.95 12.64
C PRO A 357 -2.29 -34.63 11.39
N ASN A 358 -3.62 -34.84 11.36
CA ASN A 358 -4.30 -35.44 10.21
C ASN A 358 -4.41 -34.50 9.00
N LEU A 359 -4.41 -33.17 9.22
CA LEU A 359 -4.51 -32.19 8.14
C LEU A 359 -3.18 -32.07 7.39
N PHE A 360 -2.07 -32.28 8.11
CA PHE A 360 -0.71 -32.18 7.60
C PHE A 360 -0.03 -33.55 7.49
N ASP A 361 -0.81 -34.62 7.31
CA ASP A 361 -0.27 -35.98 7.23
C ASP A 361 0.73 -36.09 6.07
N GLY A 362 1.91 -36.65 6.37
CA GLY A 362 3.03 -36.76 5.43
C GLY A 362 3.80 -35.47 5.13
N LYS A 363 3.45 -34.33 5.75
CA LYS A 363 4.20 -33.07 5.62
C LYS A 363 5.14 -32.86 6.80
N SER A 364 6.32 -32.31 6.52
CA SER A 364 7.22 -31.79 7.54
C SER A 364 6.66 -30.49 8.17
N PRO A 365 7.16 -30.09 9.36
CA PRO A 365 6.79 -28.81 9.97
C PRO A 365 6.98 -27.62 9.02
N ASP A 366 8.08 -27.59 8.27
CA ASP A 366 8.40 -26.49 7.33
C ASP A 366 7.44 -26.45 6.13
N GLU A 367 7.01 -27.61 5.62
CA GLU A 367 6.01 -27.68 4.55
C GLU A 367 4.63 -27.22 5.03
N ALA A 368 4.21 -27.63 6.23
CA ALA A 368 2.95 -27.20 6.82
C ALA A 368 2.95 -25.69 7.13
N GLU A 369 4.07 -25.17 7.62
CA GLU A 369 4.26 -23.75 7.87
C GLU A 369 4.18 -22.93 6.59
N ASN A 370 4.84 -23.38 5.51
CA ASN A 370 4.75 -22.72 4.21
C ASN A 370 3.32 -22.68 3.69
N GLU A 371 2.57 -23.77 3.82
CA GLU A 371 1.15 -23.81 3.44
C GLU A 371 0.31 -22.81 4.27
N LEU A 372 0.55 -22.72 5.59
CA LEU A 372 -0.13 -21.76 6.47
C LEU A 372 0.23 -20.31 6.13
N PHE A 373 1.50 -20.06 5.81
CA PHE A 373 1.98 -18.76 5.36
C PHE A 373 1.33 -18.37 4.03
N GLU A 374 1.30 -19.26 3.04
CA GLU A 374 0.65 -19.01 1.74
C GLU A 374 -0.85 -18.72 1.90
N MET A 375 -1.54 -19.34 2.86
CA MET A 375 -2.93 -19.00 3.17
C MET A 375 -3.08 -17.54 3.64
N LEU A 376 -2.18 -17.06 4.50
CA LEU A 376 -2.18 -15.67 4.97
C LEU A 376 -1.73 -14.69 3.88
N GLN A 377 -0.66 -15.01 3.15
CA GLN A 377 -0.17 -14.21 2.04
C GLN A 377 -1.26 -14.05 0.97
N LYS A 378 -1.91 -15.13 0.57
CA LYS A 378 -3.07 -15.06 -0.33
C LYS A 378 -4.22 -14.23 0.26
N ALA A 379 -4.51 -14.35 1.55
CA ALA A 379 -5.54 -13.55 2.20
C ALA A 379 -5.21 -12.05 2.21
N MET A 380 -3.92 -11.69 2.33
CA MET A 380 -3.42 -10.32 2.27
C MET A 380 -3.67 -9.70 0.89
N PHE A 381 -3.36 -10.41 -0.19
CA PHE A 381 -3.57 -9.89 -1.55
C PHE A 381 -5.03 -9.94 -2.02
N THR A 382 -5.78 -10.98 -1.65
CA THR A 382 -7.17 -11.17 -2.14
C THR A 382 -8.23 -10.55 -1.24
N GLY A 383 -7.85 -10.15 -0.03
CA GLY A 383 -8.79 -9.72 1.00
C GLY A 383 -9.60 -10.88 1.64
N ASN A 384 -9.37 -12.14 1.27
CA ASN A 384 -10.15 -13.26 1.78
C ASN A 384 -9.44 -14.01 2.92
N ILE A 385 -9.60 -13.53 4.15
CA ILE A 385 -9.02 -14.14 5.37
C ILE A 385 -9.80 -15.35 5.91
N LEU A 386 -10.99 -15.63 5.36
CA LEU A 386 -11.89 -16.65 5.90
C LEU A 386 -11.29 -18.07 5.93
N PRO A 387 -10.53 -18.54 4.92
CA PRO A 387 -9.92 -19.87 4.97
C PRO A 387 -9.04 -20.07 6.21
N PHE A 388 -8.13 -19.12 6.47
CA PHE A 388 -7.26 -19.17 7.65
C PHE A 388 -8.05 -19.01 8.94
N GLY A 389 -8.98 -18.04 9.00
CA GLY A 389 -9.80 -17.81 10.19
C GLY A 389 -10.68 -19.01 10.55
N ARG A 390 -11.15 -19.80 9.57
CA ARG A 390 -11.88 -21.05 9.83
C ARG A 390 -10.96 -22.12 10.39
N LEU A 391 -9.81 -22.37 9.75
CA LEU A 391 -8.81 -23.31 10.25
C LEU A 391 -8.41 -23.00 11.71
N PHE A 392 -8.15 -21.73 12.01
CA PHE A 392 -7.81 -21.29 13.36
C PHE A 392 -8.94 -21.59 14.37
N ASN A 393 -10.19 -21.26 14.02
CA ASN A 393 -11.34 -21.48 14.90
C ASN A 393 -11.69 -22.97 15.05
N ASP A 394 -11.51 -23.78 14.00
CA ASP A 394 -11.71 -25.23 14.06
C ASP A 394 -10.65 -25.90 14.94
N THR A 395 -9.44 -25.33 14.97
CA THR A 395 -8.31 -25.80 15.80
C THR A 395 -8.48 -25.43 17.28
N PHE A 396 -8.77 -24.17 17.57
CA PHE A 396 -8.69 -23.62 18.93
C PHE A 396 -10.05 -23.28 19.57
N GLY A 397 -11.13 -23.32 18.79
CA GLY A 397 -12.48 -23.00 19.22
C GLY A 397 -13.07 -21.77 18.53
N ARG A 398 -14.39 -21.77 18.40
CA ARG A 398 -15.15 -20.72 17.71
C ARG A 398 -14.93 -19.35 18.36
N GLY A 399 -14.47 -18.39 17.56
CA GLY A 399 -14.30 -16.99 17.97
C GLY A 399 -12.87 -16.64 18.39
N LYS A 400 -11.99 -17.63 18.55
CA LYS A 400 -10.60 -17.42 18.97
C LYS A 400 -9.78 -16.57 17.99
N PHE A 401 -10.00 -16.73 16.69
CA PHE A 401 -9.32 -15.87 15.71
C PHE A 401 -9.73 -14.40 15.85
N ARG A 402 -11.00 -14.16 16.19
CA ARG A 402 -11.49 -12.80 16.44
C ARG A 402 -10.88 -12.24 17.71
N GLU A 403 -10.83 -13.03 18.80
CA GLU A 403 -10.16 -12.63 20.05
C GLU A 403 -8.71 -12.21 19.80
N PHE A 404 -7.94 -13.05 19.09
CA PHE A 404 -6.57 -12.74 18.68
C PHE A 404 -6.47 -11.40 17.94
N GLY A 405 -7.33 -11.19 16.94
CA GLY A 405 -7.32 -9.95 16.15
C GLY A 405 -7.66 -8.68 16.94
N HIS A 406 -8.27 -8.76 18.13
CA HIS A 406 -8.55 -7.60 18.98
C HIS A 406 -7.38 -7.21 19.88
N LEU A 407 -6.35 -8.05 20.00
CA LEU A 407 -5.17 -7.76 20.82
C LEU A 407 -4.35 -6.67 20.15
N GLN A 408 -4.00 -5.63 20.91
CA GLN A 408 -3.42 -4.39 20.38
C GLN A 408 -1.90 -4.36 20.51
N THR A 409 -1.32 -5.27 21.29
CA THR A 409 0.12 -5.35 21.53
C THR A 409 0.68 -6.73 21.22
N ILE A 410 1.96 -6.77 20.85
CA ILE A 410 2.69 -8.02 20.63
C ILE A 410 2.73 -8.89 21.87
N GLY A 411 2.95 -8.30 23.06
CA GLY A 411 2.96 -9.06 24.31
C GLY A 411 1.62 -9.73 24.63
N GLU A 412 0.49 -9.08 24.33
CA GLU A 412 -0.83 -9.69 24.46
C GLU A 412 -1.01 -10.86 23.47
N GLN A 413 -0.59 -10.67 22.22
CA GLN A 413 -0.69 -11.70 21.19
C GLN A 413 0.19 -12.91 21.49
N GLN A 414 1.42 -12.70 21.93
CA GLN A 414 2.34 -13.75 22.37
C GLN A 414 1.71 -14.55 23.53
N SER A 415 1.24 -13.86 24.57
CA SER A 415 0.59 -14.50 25.73
C SER A 415 -0.65 -15.31 25.33
N PHE A 416 -1.42 -14.78 24.36
CA PHE A 416 -2.59 -15.48 23.83
C PHE A 416 -2.18 -16.75 23.10
N VAL A 417 -1.21 -16.67 22.19
CA VAL A 417 -0.71 -17.82 21.42
C VAL A 417 -0.14 -18.88 22.36
N GLU A 418 0.67 -18.50 23.34
CA GLU A 418 1.22 -19.40 24.36
C GLU A 418 0.12 -20.19 25.11
N GLY A 419 -1.01 -19.54 25.39
CA GLY A 419 -2.15 -20.13 26.09
C GLY A 419 -3.08 -21.03 25.25
N LEU A 420 -2.91 -21.10 23.92
CA LEU A 420 -3.60 -22.04 23.03
C LEU A 420 -3.03 -23.46 23.16
#